data_AF-A0A1W6CMS5-F1
#
_entry.id   AF-A0A1W6CMS5-F1
#
_cell.length_a   1.000
_cell.length_b   1.000
_cell.length_c   1.000
_cell.angle_alpha   90.00
_cell.angle_beta   90.00
_cell.angle_gamma   90.00
#
_symmetry.space_group_name_H-M   'P 1'
#
loop_
_entity.id
_entity.type
_entity.pdbx_description
1 polymer ?
#
loop_
_entity_poly.entity_id
_entity_poly.type
_entity_poly.pdbx_seq_one_letter_code
_entity_poly.pdbx_strand_id
1 'polypeptide(L)'
;MTNQTLVPRAHFVANGVQAAFGFFFPIHQSGDMEVWIDQNLQPAEAYAVSGVGGAVGGTVIFTVPPPAGAQVTLRRRMAINRMPEFPDTSVQAKPLNQEFGYHVAALQQVADEAGLAVKRSFRSLSTADLTLPEPSAGRAIRWNDSGDGLANSTAEVDTVLPLASAKAQDAAASAAAAAASQVSAAASAAAAATSRDICDADVVVTGADRAAVAADKTDVAADRTAVQADRLAADAAAAAAALSQGAAQASAAAALQAQANAFASETGAAVNIAAAQAAASAAAASQASAHASELSASGSASAAAASAAQAQSAAGLFTFASVAVTGQGTISADQSADTLTLAAGANLSITTDPASDTVTLAVTGLAGVAASGAYGDLSGRPSLGTAAALDTGVSAGQIPVLDATGLPALNASRLTSLNASNLSSGVVPVARMGTGSADAAKFLRGDGVWAALPSPSAYEFVQAVSFSGVTQFDIINLAVGYDYEFAFDDLVGGAYDGLYARLGTNNTTFSSSGYYTQYVGGQSNPNAAAPSWGSGSASAEAGIFAGVFNAEAGVSSWCRFFVNDVGASRYKHYGAKSLWQNPSNTYVCGHNMEGYWRNASAITAVRFYSSGGNTMTGTCLVYRRKRS
;
A
#
# COMPACT_ATOMS: atom_id res chain seq x y z
N MET A 1 -0.22 -56.57 32.73
CA MET A 1 0.85 -56.02 31.89
C MET A 1 0.59 -54.53 31.70
N THR A 2 1.10 -53.71 32.62
CA THR A 2 1.05 -52.25 32.52
C THR A 2 2.05 -51.81 31.45
N ASN A 3 1.59 -51.78 30.20
CA ASN A 3 2.36 -51.25 29.08
C ASN A 3 2.33 -49.72 29.19
N GLN A 4 3.03 -49.19 30.20
CA GLN A 4 3.38 -47.77 30.22
C GLN A 4 4.21 -47.50 28.96
N THR A 5 3.95 -46.37 28.32
CA THR A 5 4.61 -45.87 27.12
C THR A 5 6.12 -45.77 27.36
N LEU A 6 6.83 -46.88 27.17
CA LEU A 6 8.28 -46.97 27.31
C LEU A 6 8.91 -46.21 26.15
N VAL A 7 9.36 -45.00 26.45
CA VAL A 7 10.15 -44.20 25.52
C VAL A 7 11.48 -44.95 25.30
N PRO A 8 11.86 -45.28 24.06
CA PRO A 8 13.03 -46.11 23.77
C PRO A 8 14.36 -45.33 23.89
N ARG A 9 14.45 -44.45 24.89
CA ARG A 9 15.63 -43.64 25.20
C ARG A 9 15.73 -43.37 26.70
N ALA A 10 16.96 -43.20 27.19
CA ALA A 10 17.26 -42.83 28.57
C ALA A 10 18.38 -41.77 28.59
N HIS A 11 18.27 -40.82 29.52
CA HIS A 11 19.23 -39.73 29.67
C HIS A 11 19.82 -39.74 31.07
N PHE A 12 21.12 -39.49 31.16
CA PHE A 12 21.87 -39.40 32.41
C PHE A 12 22.84 -38.22 32.35
N VAL A 13 23.20 -37.70 33.52
CA VAL A 13 24.34 -36.79 33.66
C VAL A 13 25.45 -37.55 34.35
N ALA A 14 26.60 -37.66 33.70
CA ALA A 14 27.73 -38.41 34.24
C ALA A 14 28.40 -37.66 35.40
N ASN A 15 28.87 -38.38 36.40
CA ASN A 15 29.59 -37.83 37.56
C ASN A 15 31.12 -37.93 37.42
N GLY A 16 31.64 -38.37 36.26
CA GLY A 16 33.08 -38.55 36.02
C GLY A 16 33.65 -39.89 36.47
N VAL A 17 32.87 -40.74 37.16
CA VAL A 17 33.34 -42.01 37.76
C VAL A 17 32.44 -43.20 37.40
N GLN A 18 31.13 -42.99 37.27
CA GLN A 18 30.16 -44.01 36.90
C GLN A 18 30.38 -44.47 35.45
N ALA A 19 30.65 -45.77 35.27
CA ALA A 19 30.80 -46.37 33.95
C ALA A 19 29.54 -47.14 33.48
N ALA A 20 28.64 -47.52 34.40
CA ALA A 20 27.48 -48.35 34.10
C ALA A 20 26.17 -47.55 34.15
N PHE A 21 25.41 -47.58 33.07
CA PHE A 21 24.14 -46.85 32.91
C PHE A 21 23.04 -47.81 32.44
N GLY A 22 21.96 -47.92 33.22
CA GLY A 22 20.86 -48.83 32.93
C GLY A 22 19.86 -48.25 31.92
N PHE A 23 19.27 -49.08 31.08
CA PHE A 23 18.15 -48.73 30.21
C PHE A 23 17.00 -49.72 30.42
N PHE A 24 15.76 -49.27 30.27
CA PHE A 24 14.57 -50.05 30.66
C PHE A 24 13.69 -50.47 29.48
N PHE A 25 14.24 -50.44 28.26
CA PHE A 25 13.54 -50.84 27.03
C PHE A 25 14.23 -52.05 26.39
N PRO A 26 13.50 -52.97 25.74
CA PRO A 26 14.08 -54.17 25.14
C PRO A 26 14.92 -53.81 23.90
N ILE A 27 16.02 -54.54 23.70
CA ILE A 27 16.85 -54.55 22.48
C ILE A 27 17.04 -56.00 22.02
N HIS A 28 17.17 -56.24 20.71
CA HIS A 28 17.22 -57.60 20.14
C HIS A 28 18.64 -58.04 19.77
N GLN A 29 19.51 -57.09 19.47
CA GLN A 29 20.95 -57.25 19.28
C GLN A 29 21.68 -56.06 19.93
N SER A 30 22.98 -56.22 20.23
CA SER A 30 23.78 -55.14 20.81
C SER A 30 23.88 -53.92 19.88
N GLY A 31 23.87 -54.13 18.57
CA GLY A 31 23.88 -53.07 17.55
C GLY A 31 22.59 -52.25 17.47
N ASP A 32 21.51 -52.65 18.15
CA ASP A 32 20.29 -51.83 18.24
C ASP A 32 20.42 -50.68 19.24
N MET A 33 21.56 -50.56 19.94
CA MET A 33 21.80 -49.52 20.93
C MET A 33 22.74 -48.45 20.36
N GLU A 34 22.27 -47.20 20.33
CA GLU A 34 23.10 -46.03 20.13
C GLU A 34 23.43 -45.39 21.47
N VAL A 35 24.71 -45.06 21.66
CA VAL A 35 25.21 -44.41 22.87
C VAL A 35 25.84 -43.10 22.49
N TRP A 36 25.34 -42.00 23.05
CA TRP A 36 25.81 -40.65 22.79
C TRP A 36 26.37 -40.04 24.07
N ILE A 37 27.48 -39.31 23.93
CA ILE A 37 27.98 -38.39 24.96
C ILE A 37 27.87 -36.99 24.37
N ASP A 38 27.08 -36.15 25.02
CA ASP A 38 26.66 -34.84 24.52
C ASP A 38 26.08 -34.94 23.10
N GLN A 39 26.79 -34.45 22.08
CA GLN A 39 26.36 -34.50 20.67
C GLN A 39 27.15 -35.52 19.84
N ASN A 40 28.00 -36.35 20.47
CA ASN A 40 28.91 -37.27 19.80
C ASN A 40 28.48 -38.73 19.99
N LEU A 41 28.18 -39.41 18.87
CA LEU A 41 27.94 -40.85 18.85
C LEU A 41 29.21 -41.59 19.24
N GLN A 42 29.11 -42.49 20.20
CA GLN A 42 30.22 -43.30 20.67
C GLN A 42 30.37 -44.55 19.78
N PRO A 43 31.62 -44.90 19.41
CA PRO A 43 31.87 -46.11 18.64
C PRO A 43 31.60 -47.36 19.50
N ALA A 44 31.27 -48.49 18.86
CA ALA A 44 30.83 -49.70 19.57
C ALA A 44 31.90 -50.30 20.50
N GLU A 45 33.19 -49.99 20.29
CA GLU A 45 34.30 -50.43 21.13
C GLU A 45 34.42 -49.63 22.44
N ALA A 46 33.77 -48.46 22.54
CA ALA A 46 33.82 -47.61 23.72
C ALA A 46 32.92 -48.10 24.87
N TYR A 47 32.03 -49.06 24.62
CA TYR A 47 31.09 -49.58 25.60
C TYR A 47 30.69 -51.03 25.32
N ALA A 48 30.24 -51.72 26.37
CA ALA A 48 29.61 -53.03 26.29
C ALA A 48 28.12 -52.92 26.62
N VAL A 49 27.28 -53.70 25.95
CA VAL A 49 25.83 -53.75 26.18
C VAL A 49 25.44 -55.10 26.78
N SER A 50 24.79 -55.07 27.93
CA SER A 50 24.20 -56.22 28.61
C SER A 50 22.67 -56.19 28.49
N GLY A 51 22.00 -57.33 28.68
CA GLY A 51 20.53 -57.42 28.66
C GLY A 51 19.91 -57.58 27.26
N VAL A 52 20.71 -57.94 26.24
CA VAL A 52 20.23 -58.23 24.88
C VAL A 52 19.22 -59.38 24.89
N GLY A 53 18.06 -59.18 24.24
CA GLY A 53 16.96 -60.15 24.21
C GLY A 53 16.13 -60.22 25.48
N GLY A 54 16.42 -59.41 26.50
CA GLY A 54 15.66 -59.30 27.75
C GLY A 54 14.42 -58.40 27.59
N ALA A 55 13.33 -58.75 28.30
CA ALA A 55 12.05 -58.03 28.22
C ALA A 55 12.02 -56.70 29.02
N VAL A 56 13.00 -56.46 29.90
CA VAL A 56 12.99 -55.36 30.90
C VAL A 56 14.08 -54.31 30.64
N GLY A 57 14.96 -54.54 29.65
CA GLY A 57 16.12 -53.69 29.36
C GLY A 57 17.43 -54.27 29.87
N GLY A 58 18.44 -53.44 30.03
CA GLY A 58 19.82 -53.86 30.26
C GLY A 58 20.72 -52.72 30.72
N THR A 59 22.04 -52.89 30.56
CA THR A 59 23.03 -51.91 31.03
C THR A 59 24.08 -51.67 29.96
N VAL A 60 24.39 -50.40 29.72
CA VAL A 60 25.56 -49.96 28.95
C VAL A 60 26.72 -49.71 29.91
N ILE A 61 27.87 -50.31 29.66
CA ILE A 61 29.07 -50.19 30.49
C ILE A 61 30.19 -49.60 29.63
N PHE A 62 30.61 -48.37 29.93
CA PHE A 62 31.72 -47.72 29.24
C PHE A 62 33.07 -48.32 29.63
N THR A 63 33.99 -48.41 28.67
CA THR A 63 35.39 -48.80 28.94
C THR A 63 36.17 -47.70 29.66
N VAL A 64 35.78 -46.44 29.45
CA VAL A 64 36.26 -45.25 30.18
C VAL A 64 35.05 -44.46 30.69
N PRO A 65 34.94 -44.17 32.00
CA PRO A 65 33.83 -43.38 32.53
C PRO A 65 33.66 -42.04 31.80
N PRO A 66 32.43 -41.64 31.41
CA PRO A 66 32.20 -40.35 30.78
C PRO A 66 32.58 -39.18 31.72
N PRO A 67 33.09 -38.05 31.20
CA PRO A 67 33.49 -36.91 32.00
C PRO A 67 32.37 -36.35 32.88
N ALA A 68 32.73 -35.75 34.02
CA ALA A 68 31.75 -35.15 34.92
C ALA A 68 30.98 -34.01 34.23
N GLY A 69 29.66 -34.05 34.32
CA GLY A 69 28.76 -33.08 33.69
C GLY A 69 28.35 -33.40 32.25
N ALA A 70 28.97 -34.40 31.60
CA ALA A 70 28.59 -34.81 30.25
C ALA A 70 27.22 -35.50 30.24
N GLN A 71 26.42 -35.25 29.19
CA GLN A 71 25.12 -35.88 29.01
C GLN A 71 25.28 -37.23 28.32
N VAL A 72 24.91 -38.31 28.99
CA VAL A 72 24.86 -39.65 28.39
C VAL A 72 23.45 -39.91 27.90
N THR A 73 23.30 -40.18 26.62
CA THR A 73 22.02 -40.58 26.02
C THR A 73 22.12 -41.99 25.46
N LEU A 74 21.26 -42.88 25.94
CA LEU A 74 21.11 -44.25 25.44
C LEU A 74 19.82 -44.30 24.62
N ARG A 75 19.88 -44.73 23.37
CA ARG A 75 18.70 -44.81 22.49
C ARG A 75 18.68 -46.13 21.76
N ARG A 76 17.50 -46.74 21.66
CA ARG A 76 17.29 -47.86 20.73
C ARG A 76 17.14 -47.36 19.30
N ARG A 77 17.96 -47.85 18.40
CA ARG A 77 17.87 -47.65 16.96
C ARG A 77 18.03 -49.00 16.26
N MET A 78 16.92 -49.72 16.10
CA MET A 78 16.90 -50.96 15.33
C MET A 78 16.63 -50.68 13.85
N ALA A 79 17.15 -51.53 12.97
CA ALA A 79 16.65 -51.62 11.60
C ALA A 79 15.18 -52.08 11.62
N ILE A 80 14.35 -51.58 10.71
CA ILE A 80 12.94 -52.00 10.58
C ILE A 80 12.86 -53.01 9.43
N ASN A 81 12.95 -54.30 9.74
CA ASN A 81 12.96 -55.39 8.77
C ASN A 81 11.93 -56.48 9.12
N ARG A 82 11.55 -57.31 8.14
CA ARG A 82 10.75 -58.52 8.41
C ARG A 82 11.59 -59.52 9.21
N MET A 83 10.99 -60.16 10.22
CA MET A 83 11.61 -61.31 10.89
C MET A 83 11.51 -62.58 10.01
N PRO A 84 12.31 -63.63 10.29
CA PRO A 84 12.26 -64.88 9.51
C PRO A 84 10.86 -65.50 9.47
N GLU A 85 10.55 -66.18 8.36
CA GLU A 85 9.26 -66.83 8.14
C GLU A 85 9.01 -67.95 9.14
N PHE A 86 7.75 -68.08 9.59
CA PHE A 86 7.35 -69.22 10.41
C PHE A 86 7.42 -70.52 9.59
N PRO A 87 7.85 -71.63 10.19
CA PRO A 87 7.83 -72.92 9.51
C PRO A 87 6.38 -73.37 9.24
N ASP A 88 6.13 -73.90 8.03
CA ASP A 88 4.80 -74.35 7.57
C ASP A 88 4.16 -75.46 8.42
N THR A 89 4.92 -76.07 9.34
CA THR A 89 4.49 -77.24 10.10
C THR A 89 3.90 -76.90 11.47
N SER A 90 4.24 -75.75 12.09
CA SER A 90 3.70 -75.35 13.40
C SER A 90 4.06 -73.92 13.80
N VAL A 91 3.11 -73.18 14.37
CA VAL A 91 3.39 -71.88 15.03
C VAL A 91 3.88 -72.12 16.46
N GLN A 92 5.15 -71.83 16.71
CA GLN A 92 5.74 -71.93 18.04
C GLN A 92 5.54 -70.62 18.81
N ALA A 93 5.06 -70.70 20.06
CA ALA A 93 4.76 -69.53 20.88
C ALA A 93 5.98 -68.63 21.13
N LYS A 94 7.20 -69.19 21.22
CA LYS A 94 8.43 -68.43 21.50
C LYS A 94 8.86 -67.53 20.31
N PRO A 95 9.08 -68.05 19.08
CA PRO A 95 9.31 -67.22 17.90
C PRO A 95 8.19 -66.19 17.65
N LEU A 96 6.93 -66.59 17.86
CA LEU A 96 5.79 -65.69 17.70
C LEU A 96 5.82 -64.50 18.69
N ASN A 97 6.09 -64.77 19.96
CA ASN A 97 6.23 -63.71 20.97
C ASN A 97 7.44 -62.81 20.71
N GLN A 98 8.53 -63.36 20.15
CA GLN A 98 9.70 -62.57 19.75
C GLN A 98 9.35 -61.62 18.59
N GLU A 99 8.59 -62.09 17.60
CA GLU A 99 8.14 -61.26 16.48
C GLU A 99 7.18 -60.15 16.91
N PHE A 100 6.19 -60.46 17.76
CA PHE A 100 5.32 -59.42 18.30
C PHE A 100 6.10 -58.41 19.15
N GLY A 101 7.08 -58.86 19.94
CA GLY A 101 7.96 -57.98 20.71
C GLY A 101 8.75 -57.03 19.81
N TYR A 102 9.31 -57.53 18.71
CA TYR A 102 10.06 -56.73 17.74
C TYR A 102 9.18 -55.68 17.06
N HIS A 103 7.97 -56.04 16.62
CA HIS A 103 7.04 -55.07 16.01
C HIS A 103 6.59 -53.99 17.00
N VAL A 104 6.31 -54.36 18.25
CA VAL A 104 5.97 -53.38 19.29
C VAL A 104 7.15 -52.43 19.53
N ALA A 105 8.38 -52.94 19.56
CA ALA A 105 9.58 -52.13 19.72
C ALA A 105 9.84 -51.19 18.52
N ALA A 106 9.58 -51.66 17.30
CA ALA A 106 9.63 -50.84 16.09
C ALA A 106 8.58 -49.73 16.11
N LEU A 107 7.33 -50.03 16.50
CA LEU A 107 6.27 -49.03 16.64
C LEU A 107 6.59 -47.98 17.70
N GLN A 108 7.18 -48.38 18.83
CA GLN A 108 7.64 -47.44 19.85
C GLN A 108 8.74 -46.51 19.32
N GLN A 109 9.68 -47.03 18.53
CA GLN A 109 10.74 -46.23 17.91
C GLN A 109 10.16 -45.22 16.91
N VAL A 110 9.24 -45.65 16.05
CA VAL A 110 8.54 -44.75 15.12
C VAL A 110 7.74 -43.68 15.88
N ALA A 111 7.06 -44.04 16.96
CA ALA A 111 6.33 -43.09 17.79
C ALA A 111 7.26 -42.06 18.46
N ASP A 112 8.45 -42.47 18.88
CA ASP A 112 9.47 -41.59 19.47
C ASP A 112 10.03 -40.60 18.45
N GLU A 113 10.38 -41.08 17.26
CA GLU A 113 10.88 -40.26 16.15
C GLU A 113 9.81 -39.29 15.64
N ALA A 114 8.57 -39.76 15.49
CA ALA A 114 7.44 -38.89 15.21
C ALA A 114 7.24 -37.87 16.34
N GLY A 115 7.58 -38.20 17.59
CA GLY A 115 7.59 -37.30 18.74
C GLY A 115 8.58 -36.13 18.62
N LEU A 116 9.70 -36.34 17.93
CA LEU A 116 10.78 -35.36 17.74
C LEU A 116 10.64 -34.54 16.44
N ALA A 117 9.80 -34.97 15.51
CA ALA A 117 9.57 -34.28 14.24
C ALA A 117 8.74 -32.99 14.39
N VAL A 118 8.89 -32.06 13.43
CA VAL A 118 8.01 -30.89 13.29
C VAL A 118 6.61 -31.36 12.91
N LYS A 119 5.59 -30.95 13.68
CA LYS A 119 4.20 -31.37 13.48
C LYS A 119 3.32 -30.23 13.02
N ARG A 120 2.49 -30.53 12.03
CA ARG A 120 1.31 -29.72 11.71
C ARG A 120 0.16 -30.07 12.65
N SER A 121 -0.70 -29.10 12.95
CA SER A 121 -1.98 -29.38 13.61
C SER A 121 -2.86 -30.25 12.71
N PHE A 122 -3.57 -31.22 13.29
CA PHE A 122 -4.52 -32.09 12.57
C PHE A 122 -5.70 -31.32 11.95
N ARG A 123 -5.97 -30.10 12.42
CA ARG A 123 -7.02 -29.20 11.89
C ARG A 123 -6.51 -28.28 10.79
N SER A 124 -5.21 -28.30 10.50
CA SER A 124 -4.63 -27.41 9.48
C SER A 124 -5.05 -27.88 8.09
N LEU A 125 -5.59 -26.95 7.31
CA LEU A 125 -5.92 -27.14 5.90
C LEU A 125 -4.74 -26.83 4.97
N SER A 126 -3.64 -26.28 5.50
CA SER A 126 -2.45 -25.96 4.72
C SER A 126 -1.78 -27.24 4.21
N THR A 127 -1.35 -27.22 2.95
CA THR A 127 -0.55 -28.28 2.32
C THR A 127 0.95 -27.99 2.31
N ALA A 128 1.39 -26.97 3.06
CA ALA A 128 2.78 -26.53 3.07
C ALA A 128 3.76 -27.63 3.53
N ASP A 129 4.93 -27.66 2.92
CA ASP A 129 6.03 -28.58 3.21
C ASP A 129 6.72 -28.19 4.52
N LEU A 130 6.82 -29.15 5.44
CA LEU A 130 7.47 -28.98 6.75
C LEU A 130 8.90 -29.51 6.78
N THR A 131 9.46 -29.88 5.63
CA THR A 131 10.87 -30.25 5.51
C THR A 131 11.73 -29.06 5.91
N LEU A 132 12.63 -29.26 6.89
CA LEU A 132 13.55 -28.22 7.31
C LEU A 132 14.59 -27.96 6.20
N PRO A 133 14.89 -26.69 5.89
CA PRO A 133 15.96 -26.34 4.97
C PRO A 133 17.33 -26.72 5.56
N GLU A 134 18.35 -26.79 4.70
CA GLU A 134 19.74 -27.03 5.14
C GLU A 134 20.13 -26.06 6.27
N PRO A 135 20.69 -26.54 7.39
CA PRO A 135 21.03 -25.69 8.53
C PRO A 135 22.01 -24.57 8.14
N SER A 136 21.68 -23.34 8.53
CA SER A 136 22.56 -22.17 8.34
C SER A 136 22.79 -21.47 9.68
N ALA A 137 24.06 -21.32 10.06
CA ALA A 137 24.44 -20.72 11.34
C ALA A 137 23.89 -19.28 11.48
N GLY A 138 23.41 -18.94 12.69
CA GLY A 138 22.85 -17.61 12.99
C GLY A 138 21.48 -17.31 12.37
N ARG A 139 20.90 -18.25 11.60
CA ARG A 139 19.60 -18.10 10.93
C ARG A 139 18.49 -18.79 11.72
N ALA A 140 17.31 -18.18 11.73
CA ALA A 140 16.10 -18.80 12.25
C ALA A 140 15.31 -19.50 11.15
N ILE A 141 14.57 -20.55 11.52
CA ILE A 141 13.58 -21.18 10.64
C ILE A 141 12.32 -20.32 10.62
N ARG A 142 11.84 -19.97 9.41
CA ARG A 142 10.61 -19.22 9.18
C ARG A 142 9.79 -19.84 8.05
N TRP A 143 8.53 -19.43 7.91
CA TRP A 143 7.78 -19.67 6.67
C TRP A 143 8.43 -18.89 5.52
N ASN A 144 8.50 -19.51 4.35
CA ASN A 144 8.89 -18.82 3.13
C ASN A 144 7.80 -17.80 2.72
N ASP A 145 8.13 -16.91 1.78
CA ASP A 145 7.26 -15.79 1.42
C ASP A 145 5.97 -16.27 0.73
N SER A 146 5.99 -17.45 0.11
CA SER A 146 4.83 -18.11 -0.50
C SER A 146 3.92 -18.82 0.52
N GLY A 147 4.37 -19.00 1.77
CA GLY A 147 3.64 -19.71 2.82
C GLY A 147 3.46 -21.22 2.57
N ASP A 148 4.18 -21.79 1.60
CA ASP A 148 4.09 -23.18 1.17
C ASP A 148 5.26 -24.05 1.64
N GLY A 149 6.22 -23.47 2.37
CA GLY A 149 7.34 -24.20 2.95
C GLY A 149 8.10 -23.45 4.03
N LEU A 150 9.11 -24.10 4.62
CA LEU A 150 10.03 -23.51 5.59
C LEU A 150 11.33 -23.03 4.91
N ALA A 151 11.89 -21.92 5.38
CA ALA A 151 13.13 -21.33 4.88
C ALA A 151 13.95 -20.73 6.03
N ASN A 152 15.27 -20.60 5.83
CA ASN A 152 16.14 -19.87 6.74
C ASN A 152 15.89 -18.36 6.62
N SER A 153 16.00 -17.63 7.73
CA SER A 153 15.92 -16.17 7.75
C SER A 153 17.07 -15.54 6.96
N THR A 154 16.79 -14.43 6.26
CA THR A 154 17.78 -13.65 5.53
C THR A 154 18.61 -12.73 6.41
N ALA A 155 18.11 -12.38 7.60
CA ALA A 155 18.84 -11.66 8.64
C ALA A 155 19.39 -12.65 9.69
N GLU A 156 20.55 -12.34 10.26
CA GLU A 156 21.06 -13.07 11.43
C GLU A 156 20.35 -12.54 12.65
N VAL A 157 19.60 -13.41 13.33
CA VAL A 157 18.65 -13.00 14.37
C VAL A 157 19.37 -12.32 15.54
N ASP A 158 20.54 -12.82 15.91
CA ASP A 158 21.35 -12.28 17.01
C ASP A 158 21.92 -10.89 16.72
N THR A 159 21.99 -10.48 15.43
CA THR A 159 22.52 -9.18 15.03
C THR A 159 21.46 -8.08 14.95
N VAL A 160 20.17 -8.45 14.90
CA VAL A 160 19.06 -7.50 14.67
C VAL A 160 18.94 -6.49 15.82
N LEU A 161 19.00 -6.96 17.07
CA LEU A 161 18.84 -6.10 18.24
C LEU A 161 20.03 -5.12 18.43
N PRO A 162 21.29 -5.56 18.31
CA PRO A 162 22.44 -4.65 18.28
C PRO A 162 22.36 -3.60 17.17
N LEU A 163 21.99 -3.99 15.94
CA LEU A 163 21.88 -3.08 14.80
C LEU A 163 20.76 -2.04 15.01
N ALA A 164 19.61 -2.46 15.52
CA ALA A 164 18.51 -1.54 15.84
C ALA A 164 18.90 -0.53 16.93
N SER A 165 19.63 -0.99 17.96
CA SER A 165 20.12 -0.14 19.05
C SER A 165 21.15 0.88 18.56
N ALA A 166 22.08 0.47 17.69
CA ALA A 166 23.04 1.36 17.06
C ALA A 166 22.35 2.43 16.21
N LYS A 167 21.34 2.05 15.41
CA LYS A 167 20.57 3.02 14.61
C LYS A 167 19.77 4.01 15.45
N ALA A 168 19.25 3.59 16.60
CA ALA A 168 18.61 4.50 17.55
C ALA A 168 19.61 5.52 18.15
N GLN A 169 20.84 5.08 18.44
CA GLN A 169 21.92 5.96 18.92
C GLN A 169 22.37 6.96 17.86
N ASP A 170 22.54 6.53 16.60
CA ASP A 170 22.86 7.41 15.46
C ASP A 170 21.81 8.52 15.29
N ALA A 171 20.52 8.16 15.41
CA ALA A 171 19.41 9.11 15.33
C ALA A 171 19.41 10.12 16.49
N ALA A 172 19.67 9.65 17.71
CA ALA A 172 19.77 10.53 18.88
C ALA A 172 20.96 11.50 18.77
N ALA A 173 22.11 11.03 18.27
CA ALA A 173 23.29 11.87 18.01
C ALA A 173 23.00 12.93 16.94
N SER A 174 22.28 12.56 15.88
CA SER A 174 21.87 13.47 14.82
C SER A 174 20.92 14.57 15.35
N ALA A 175 19.97 14.22 16.22
CA ALA A 175 19.09 15.18 16.87
C ALA A 175 19.84 16.16 17.79
N ALA A 176 20.82 15.67 18.55
CA ALA A 176 21.67 16.52 19.39
C ALA A 176 22.52 17.49 18.56
N ALA A 177 23.09 17.04 17.44
CA ALA A 177 23.85 17.89 16.52
C ALA A 177 22.97 19.00 15.88
N ALA A 178 21.72 18.68 15.54
CA ALA A 178 20.77 19.67 15.05
C ALA A 178 20.43 20.72 16.11
N ALA A 179 20.20 20.31 17.36
CA ALA A 179 19.96 21.23 18.47
C ALA A 179 21.17 22.15 18.74
N ALA A 180 22.39 21.60 18.72
CA ALA A 180 23.62 22.40 18.85
C ALA A 180 23.77 23.43 17.72
N SER A 181 23.46 23.03 16.48
CA SER A 181 23.48 23.94 15.32
C SER A 181 22.48 25.09 15.47
N GLN A 182 21.29 24.83 16.03
CA GLN A 182 20.31 25.87 16.33
C GLN A 182 20.83 26.88 17.37
N VAL A 183 21.51 26.40 18.42
CA VAL A 183 22.12 27.28 19.43
C VAL A 183 23.22 28.14 18.80
N SER A 184 24.09 27.56 17.96
CA SER A 184 25.11 28.33 17.23
C SER A 184 24.49 29.38 16.31
N ALA A 185 23.42 29.05 15.58
CA ALA A 185 22.73 30.02 14.73
C ALA A 185 22.12 31.18 15.54
N ALA A 186 21.52 30.89 16.70
CA ALA A 186 20.98 31.91 17.59
C ALA A 186 22.09 32.82 18.16
N ALA A 187 23.24 32.25 18.52
CA ALA A 187 24.41 33.02 18.98
C ALA A 187 24.97 33.92 17.86
N SER A 188 25.06 33.41 16.62
CA SER A 188 25.48 34.22 15.47
C SER A 188 24.49 35.36 15.18
N ALA A 189 23.19 35.14 15.31
CA ALA A 189 22.18 36.18 15.15
C ALA A 189 22.32 37.28 16.22
N ALA A 190 22.57 36.91 17.48
CA ALA A 190 22.81 37.87 18.55
C ALA A 190 24.09 38.68 18.32
N ALA A 191 25.19 38.04 17.87
CA ALA A 191 26.43 38.73 17.55
C ALA A 191 26.28 39.73 16.39
N ALA A 192 25.47 39.38 15.38
CA ALA A 192 25.15 40.29 14.28
C ALA A 192 24.34 41.51 14.76
N ALA A 193 23.37 41.32 15.65
CA ALA A 193 22.61 42.42 16.25
C ALA A 193 23.53 43.38 17.05
N THR A 194 24.40 42.83 17.91
CA THR A 194 25.39 43.64 18.64
C THR A 194 26.32 44.41 17.70
N SER A 195 26.77 43.78 16.61
CA SER A 195 27.65 44.46 15.63
C SER A 195 26.93 45.61 14.94
N ARG A 196 25.65 45.45 14.59
CA ARG A 196 24.83 46.52 14.03
C ARG A 196 24.68 47.69 15.01
N ASP A 197 24.38 47.40 16.28
CA ASP A 197 24.22 48.43 17.30
C ASP A 197 25.53 49.22 17.54
N ILE A 198 26.69 48.57 17.41
CA ILE A 198 28.01 49.23 17.44
C ILE A 198 28.19 50.15 16.22
N CYS A 199 27.85 49.68 15.02
CA CYS A 199 27.93 50.50 13.81
C CYS A 199 27.00 51.73 13.88
N ASP A 200 25.78 51.56 14.37
CA ASP A 200 24.83 52.66 14.55
C ASP A 200 25.37 53.70 15.54
N ALA A 201 25.99 53.25 16.65
CA ALA A 201 26.65 54.14 17.60
C ALA A 201 27.83 54.90 16.97
N ASP A 202 28.65 54.23 16.17
CA ASP A 202 29.82 54.84 15.49
C ASP A 202 29.40 55.91 14.47
N VAL A 203 28.30 55.69 13.75
CA VAL A 203 27.71 56.69 12.84
C VAL A 203 27.29 57.95 13.60
N VAL A 204 26.68 57.80 14.79
CA VAL A 204 26.27 58.93 15.64
C VAL A 204 27.50 59.72 16.12
N VAL A 205 28.54 59.04 16.60
CA VAL A 205 29.79 59.68 17.05
C VAL A 205 30.46 60.43 15.89
N THR A 206 30.61 59.78 14.74
CA THR A 206 31.19 60.40 13.53
C THR A 206 30.36 61.59 13.03
N GLY A 207 29.04 61.56 13.22
CA GLY A 207 28.14 62.68 12.94
C GLY A 207 28.39 63.88 13.88
N ALA A 208 28.56 63.61 15.18
CA ALA A 208 28.89 64.63 16.18
C ALA A 208 30.27 65.27 15.91
N ASP A 209 31.29 64.48 15.59
CA ASP A 209 32.62 64.98 15.25
C ASP A 209 32.61 65.88 14.00
N ARG A 210 31.86 65.49 12.96
CA ARG A 210 31.68 66.33 11.77
C ARG A 210 31.00 67.66 12.08
N ALA A 211 30.02 67.67 12.98
CA ALA A 211 29.36 68.90 13.41
C ALA A 211 30.31 69.81 14.21
N ALA A 212 31.14 69.24 15.09
CA ALA A 212 32.16 69.99 15.83
C ALA A 212 33.20 70.62 14.89
N VAL A 213 33.73 69.85 13.93
CA VAL A 213 34.68 70.37 12.92
C VAL A 213 34.05 71.48 12.07
N ALA A 214 32.76 71.42 11.78
CA ALA A 214 32.05 72.47 11.06
C ALA A 214 31.92 73.76 11.89
N ALA A 215 31.68 73.63 13.19
CA ALA A 215 31.67 74.76 14.13
C ALA A 215 33.06 75.43 14.19
N ASP A 216 34.12 74.64 14.40
CA ASP A 216 35.50 75.14 14.45
C ASP A 216 35.90 75.88 13.16
N LYS A 217 35.49 75.37 11.99
CA LYS A 217 35.73 76.06 10.70
C LYS A 217 35.03 77.41 10.62
N THR A 218 33.85 77.53 11.22
CA THR A 218 33.09 78.78 11.26
C THR A 218 33.78 79.79 12.17
N ASP A 219 34.25 79.34 13.33
CA ASP A 219 35.00 80.17 14.27
C ASP A 219 36.32 80.65 13.66
N VAL A 220 37.09 79.77 13.00
CA VAL A 220 38.32 80.15 12.28
C VAL A 220 38.04 81.15 11.16
N ALA A 221 36.90 81.06 10.48
CA ALA A 221 36.51 82.03 9.46
C ALA A 221 36.15 83.40 10.07
N ALA A 222 35.50 83.41 11.22
CA ALA A 222 35.21 84.62 11.98
C ALA A 222 36.51 85.30 12.46
N ASP A 223 37.44 84.53 13.04
CA ASP A 223 38.74 85.00 13.49
C ASP A 223 39.55 85.60 12.33
N ARG A 224 39.57 84.92 11.16
CA ARG A 224 40.25 85.44 9.97
C ARG A 224 39.66 86.78 9.50
N THR A 225 38.34 86.94 9.61
CA THR A 225 37.64 88.18 9.25
C THR A 225 38.01 89.31 10.21
N ALA A 226 38.07 89.01 11.52
CA ALA A 226 38.50 89.97 12.54
C ALA A 226 39.95 90.43 12.32
N VAL A 227 40.88 89.50 12.12
CA VAL A 227 42.30 89.81 11.84
C VAL A 227 42.45 90.68 10.59
N GLN A 228 41.68 90.39 9.54
CA GLN A 228 41.70 91.19 8.31
C GLN A 228 41.16 92.60 8.54
N ALA A 229 40.11 92.77 9.37
CA ALA A 229 39.58 94.07 9.75
C ALA A 229 40.59 94.88 10.57
N ASP A 230 41.27 94.25 11.54
CA ASP A 230 42.32 94.88 12.34
C ASP A 230 43.49 95.34 11.46
N ARG A 231 43.90 94.51 10.49
CA ARG A 231 44.95 94.86 9.53
C ARG A 231 44.56 96.05 8.66
N LEU A 232 43.34 96.10 8.15
CA LEU A 232 42.84 97.23 7.37
C LEU A 232 42.78 98.52 8.21
N ALA A 233 42.39 98.43 9.48
CA ALA A 233 42.39 99.57 10.40
C ALA A 233 43.83 100.07 10.68
N ALA A 234 44.78 99.16 10.88
CA ALA A 234 46.20 99.51 11.04
C ALA A 234 46.78 100.16 9.78
N ASP A 235 46.49 99.62 8.59
CA ASP A 235 46.91 100.18 7.31
C ASP A 235 46.32 101.59 7.09
N ALA A 236 45.04 101.81 7.44
CA ALA A 236 44.40 103.12 7.38
C ALA A 236 45.01 104.14 8.36
N ALA A 237 45.32 103.72 9.58
CA ALA A 237 46.00 104.58 10.57
C ALA A 237 47.42 104.95 10.13
N ALA A 238 48.17 103.99 9.56
CA ALA A 238 49.49 104.23 9.00
C ALA A 238 49.43 105.21 7.81
N ALA A 239 48.44 105.07 6.92
CA ALA A 239 48.22 106.01 5.82
C ALA A 239 47.88 107.42 6.32
N ALA A 240 47.02 107.55 7.34
CA ALA A 240 46.70 108.83 7.97
C ALA A 240 47.93 109.49 8.63
N ALA A 241 48.80 108.69 9.27
CA ALA A 241 50.06 109.16 9.83
C ALA A 241 51.06 109.60 8.75
N ALA A 242 51.13 108.90 7.62
CA ALA A 242 51.95 109.30 6.49
C ALA A 242 51.45 110.60 5.84
N LEU A 243 50.13 110.78 5.71
CA LEU A 243 49.50 112.02 5.26
C LEU A 243 49.79 113.20 6.20
N SER A 244 49.72 112.99 7.51
CA SER A 244 50.03 114.04 8.49
C SER A 244 51.52 114.40 8.53
N GLN A 245 52.42 113.40 8.41
CA GLN A 245 53.86 113.65 8.23
C GLN A 245 54.14 114.36 6.91
N GLY A 246 53.48 113.98 5.82
CA GLY A 246 53.58 114.65 4.53
C GLY A 246 53.09 116.10 4.58
N ALA A 247 51.99 116.37 5.27
CA ALA A 247 51.49 117.73 5.51
C ALA A 247 52.44 118.54 6.40
N ALA A 248 53.01 117.94 7.45
CA ALA A 248 54.01 118.57 8.31
C ALA A 248 55.29 118.87 7.51
N GLN A 249 55.77 117.94 6.70
CA GLN A 249 56.91 118.12 5.80
C GLN A 249 56.63 119.16 4.71
N ALA A 250 55.41 119.22 4.16
CA ALA A 250 55.01 120.24 3.20
C ALA A 250 54.93 121.63 3.86
N SER A 251 54.46 121.72 5.11
CA SER A 251 54.46 122.97 5.88
C SER A 251 55.88 123.40 6.27
N ALA A 252 56.75 122.44 6.61
CA ALA A 252 58.17 122.66 6.88
C ALA A 252 58.92 123.02 5.59
N ALA A 253 58.58 122.43 4.45
CA ALA A 253 59.09 122.77 3.13
C ALA A 253 58.57 124.13 2.65
N ALA A 254 57.33 124.51 2.96
CA ALA A 254 56.81 125.85 2.71
C ALA A 254 57.49 126.90 3.61
N ALA A 255 57.78 126.55 4.88
CA ALA A 255 58.58 127.39 5.79
C ALA A 255 60.05 127.48 5.33
N LEU A 256 60.65 126.37 4.88
CA LEU A 256 61.98 126.32 4.27
C LEU A 256 62.00 127.00 2.91
N GLN A 257 60.92 127.01 2.13
CA GLN A 257 60.80 127.74 0.85
C GLN A 257 60.57 129.22 1.11
N ALA A 258 59.90 129.61 2.19
CA ALA A 258 59.85 131.00 2.66
C ALA A 258 61.24 131.46 3.13
N GLN A 259 61.97 130.61 3.87
CA GLN A 259 63.36 130.81 4.25
C GLN A 259 64.30 130.77 3.04
N ALA A 260 64.06 129.92 2.05
CA ALA A 260 64.85 129.77 0.83
C ALA A 260 64.48 130.84 -0.21
N ASN A 261 63.29 131.45 -0.16
CA ASN A 261 62.99 132.68 -0.89
C ASN A 261 63.68 133.88 -0.20
N ALA A 262 63.81 133.85 1.14
CA ALA A 262 64.65 134.79 1.88
C ALA A 262 66.16 134.56 1.66
N PHE A 263 66.59 133.32 1.40
CA PHE A 263 67.99 132.92 1.17
C PHE A 263 68.37 132.84 -0.33
N ALA A 264 67.40 132.77 -1.25
CA ALA A 264 67.58 132.97 -2.69
C ALA A 264 67.79 134.45 -3.03
N SER A 265 67.61 135.34 -2.04
CA SER A 265 68.23 136.66 -2.01
C SER A 265 69.76 136.62 -1.76
N GLU A 266 70.35 135.48 -1.37
CA GLU A 266 71.76 135.36 -0.96
C GLU A 266 72.49 134.06 -1.43
N THR A 267 71.96 133.37 -2.46
CA THR A 267 72.69 132.46 -3.38
C THR A 267 73.01 131.02 -2.90
N GLY A 268 72.41 130.02 -3.57
CA GLY A 268 72.66 128.56 -3.43
C GLY A 268 73.92 128.07 -4.18
N ALA A 269 74.64 127.00 -3.79
CA ALA A 269 74.34 125.64 -3.32
C ALA A 269 74.47 124.59 -4.46
N ALA A 270 75.63 123.93 -4.53
CA ALA A 270 75.89 122.79 -5.44
C ALA A 270 76.77 121.69 -4.79
N VAL A 271 76.38 121.18 -3.60
CA VAL A 271 77.11 120.06 -2.95
C VAL A 271 76.25 118.81 -2.71
N ASN A 272 74.92 118.85 -2.83
CA ASN A 272 74.07 117.72 -2.36
C ASN A 272 73.63 116.69 -3.44
N ILE A 273 74.29 116.61 -4.59
CA ILE A 273 73.98 115.58 -5.61
C ILE A 273 74.67 114.24 -5.31
N ALA A 274 75.82 114.24 -4.61
CA ALA A 274 76.57 113.02 -4.36
C ALA A 274 76.02 112.15 -3.21
N ALA A 275 75.34 112.76 -2.22
CA ALA A 275 74.78 112.03 -1.07
C ALA A 275 73.47 111.29 -1.40
N ALA A 276 72.70 111.79 -2.38
CA ALA A 276 71.42 111.19 -2.79
C ALA A 276 71.60 109.90 -3.64
N GLN A 277 72.71 109.76 -4.37
CA GLN A 277 72.97 108.58 -5.21
C GLN A 277 73.48 107.36 -4.42
N ALA A 278 74.08 107.58 -3.23
CA ALA A 278 74.53 106.49 -2.35
C ALA A 278 73.38 105.86 -1.52
N ALA A 279 72.29 106.59 -1.28
CA ALA A 279 71.11 106.07 -0.59
C ALA A 279 70.16 105.27 -1.51
N ALA A 280 70.18 105.55 -2.83
CA ALA A 280 69.32 104.88 -3.82
C ALA A 280 69.80 103.46 -4.18
N SER A 281 71.11 103.18 -4.16
CA SER A 281 71.67 101.86 -4.47
C SER A 281 71.53 100.84 -3.33
N ALA A 282 71.41 101.31 -2.08
CA ALA A 282 71.11 100.46 -0.92
C ALA A 282 69.62 100.05 -0.83
N ALA A 283 68.70 100.90 -1.34
CA ALA A 283 67.27 100.60 -1.40
C ALA A 283 66.88 99.64 -2.56
N ALA A 284 67.63 99.63 -3.66
CA ALA A 284 67.42 98.68 -4.76
C ALA A 284 67.87 97.25 -4.42
N ALA A 285 68.91 97.09 -3.58
CA ALA A 285 69.39 95.79 -3.12
C ALA A 285 68.46 95.12 -2.08
N SER A 286 67.71 95.91 -1.29
CA SER A 286 66.73 95.39 -0.32
C SER A 286 65.38 95.02 -0.95
N GLN A 287 64.96 95.67 -2.05
CA GLN A 287 63.74 95.29 -2.79
C GLN A 287 63.91 94.01 -3.62
N ALA A 288 65.11 93.76 -4.17
CA ALA A 288 65.40 92.53 -4.92
C ALA A 288 65.46 91.26 -4.04
N SER A 289 65.81 91.41 -2.76
CA SER A 289 65.90 90.31 -1.79
C SER A 289 64.55 89.99 -1.12
N ALA A 290 63.65 90.97 -0.96
CA ALA A 290 62.28 90.77 -0.48
C ALA A 290 61.37 90.13 -1.55
N HIS A 291 61.53 90.50 -2.83
CA HIS A 291 60.77 89.88 -3.93
C HIS A 291 61.20 88.42 -4.18
N ALA A 292 62.48 88.09 -3.97
CA ALA A 292 62.97 86.71 -4.06
C ALA A 292 62.47 85.81 -2.92
N SER A 293 62.22 86.34 -1.71
CA SER A 293 61.66 85.57 -0.59
C SER A 293 60.16 85.33 -0.71
N GLU A 294 59.39 86.26 -1.28
CA GLU A 294 57.96 86.08 -1.55
C GLU A 294 57.70 85.13 -2.75
N LEU A 295 58.60 85.14 -3.75
CA LEU A 295 58.57 84.18 -4.87
C LEU A 295 59.03 82.77 -4.44
N SER A 296 59.97 82.66 -3.50
CA SER A 296 60.39 81.41 -2.87
C SER A 296 59.29 80.83 -1.95
N ALA A 297 58.55 81.67 -1.21
CA ALA A 297 57.45 81.23 -0.35
C ALA A 297 56.20 80.80 -1.15
N SER A 298 55.87 81.48 -2.24
CA SER A 298 54.78 81.06 -3.17
C SER A 298 55.15 79.83 -4.01
N GLY A 299 56.44 79.67 -4.37
CA GLY A 299 56.98 78.44 -4.95
C GLY A 299 56.98 77.25 -3.98
N SER A 300 57.22 77.49 -2.69
CA SER A 300 57.21 76.44 -1.65
C SER A 300 55.79 75.97 -1.30
N ALA A 301 54.80 76.87 -1.34
CA ALA A 301 53.39 76.52 -1.11
C ALA A 301 52.77 75.74 -2.28
N SER A 302 53.15 76.07 -3.52
CA SER A 302 52.75 75.31 -4.72
C SER A 302 53.50 73.98 -4.87
N ALA A 303 54.76 73.89 -4.41
CA ALA A 303 55.51 72.64 -4.32
C ALA A 303 55.01 71.71 -3.20
N ALA A 304 54.54 72.24 -2.06
CA ALA A 304 53.94 71.47 -0.96
C ALA A 304 52.56 70.90 -1.34
N ALA A 305 51.75 71.65 -2.09
CA ALA A 305 50.48 71.17 -2.63
C ALA A 305 50.68 70.12 -3.76
N ALA A 306 51.69 70.29 -4.60
CA ALA A 306 52.05 69.31 -5.64
C ALA A 306 52.69 68.03 -5.05
N SER A 307 53.46 68.13 -3.96
CA SER A 307 54.05 66.97 -3.27
C SER A 307 53.06 66.24 -2.35
N ALA A 308 52.03 66.91 -1.82
CA ALA A 308 50.91 66.24 -1.13
C ALA A 308 50.01 65.46 -2.14
N ALA A 309 49.78 66.03 -3.33
CA ALA A 309 49.05 65.34 -4.41
C ALA A 309 49.85 64.17 -5.03
N GLN A 310 51.19 64.28 -5.14
CA GLN A 310 52.05 63.16 -5.56
C GLN A 310 52.28 62.12 -4.45
N ALA A 311 52.25 62.48 -3.16
CA ALA A 311 52.37 61.53 -2.04
C ALA A 311 51.12 60.65 -1.86
N GLN A 312 49.93 61.15 -2.17
CA GLN A 312 48.70 60.32 -2.19
C GLN A 312 48.59 59.44 -3.44
N SER A 313 49.17 59.84 -4.57
CA SER A 313 49.31 59.00 -5.76
C SER A 313 50.43 57.96 -5.66
N ALA A 314 51.45 58.17 -4.82
CA ALA A 314 52.57 57.25 -4.62
C ALA A 314 52.41 56.29 -3.42
N ALA A 315 51.40 56.49 -2.57
CA ALA A 315 51.12 55.63 -1.41
C ALA A 315 50.41 54.31 -1.76
N GLY A 316 50.07 54.05 -3.03
CA GLY A 316 49.51 52.76 -3.44
C GLY A 316 48.26 52.35 -2.66
N LEU A 317 47.38 53.31 -2.34
CA LEU A 317 46.07 53.01 -1.76
C LEU A 317 45.20 52.39 -2.86
N PHE A 318 45.33 51.07 -3.04
CA PHE A 318 44.42 50.32 -3.88
C PHE A 318 43.01 50.38 -3.28
N THR A 319 41.99 50.62 -4.11
CA THR A 319 40.58 50.60 -3.65
C THR A 319 40.20 49.22 -3.08
N PHE A 320 40.91 48.16 -3.49
CA PHE A 320 40.96 46.84 -2.84
C PHE A 320 42.38 46.24 -3.02
N ALA A 321 42.94 45.58 -2.00
CA ALA A 321 44.31 45.05 -2.08
C ALA A 321 44.38 43.66 -2.75
N SER A 322 43.61 42.69 -2.25
CA SER A 322 43.57 41.34 -2.80
C SER A 322 42.27 40.61 -2.45
N VAL A 323 41.73 39.85 -3.40
CA VAL A 323 40.57 38.96 -3.22
C VAL A 323 41.06 37.53 -3.40
N ALA A 324 41.05 36.76 -2.30
CA ALA A 324 41.49 35.38 -2.28
C ALA A 324 40.32 34.42 -2.10
N VAL A 325 40.28 33.36 -2.91
CA VAL A 325 39.36 32.23 -2.77
C VAL A 325 40.20 30.96 -2.67
N THR A 326 39.99 30.18 -1.61
CA THR A 326 40.76 28.95 -1.36
C THR A 326 40.70 27.99 -2.55
N GLY A 327 41.87 27.59 -3.06
CA GLY A 327 41.99 26.69 -4.21
C GLY A 327 42.07 27.38 -5.58
N GLN A 328 41.87 28.71 -5.63
CA GLN A 328 42.01 29.52 -6.85
C GLN A 328 43.20 30.50 -6.75
N GLY A 329 43.60 31.10 -7.87
CA GLY A 329 44.58 32.19 -7.86
C GLY A 329 44.02 33.44 -7.18
N THR A 330 44.86 34.11 -6.38
CA THR A 330 44.51 35.40 -5.76
C THR A 330 44.42 36.48 -6.83
N ILE A 331 43.34 37.25 -6.79
CA ILE A 331 43.20 38.47 -7.60
C ILE A 331 43.82 39.60 -6.78
N SER A 332 44.92 40.18 -7.26
CA SER A 332 45.61 41.30 -6.61
C SER A 332 45.45 42.55 -7.46
N ALA A 333 45.19 43.70 -6.83
CA ALA A 333 45.33 44.97 -7.51
C ALA A 333 46.82 45.26 -7.69
N ASP A 334 47.24 45.51 -8.93
CA ASP A 334 48.62 45.86 -9.28
C ASP A 334 48.75 47.32 -9.72
N GLN A 335 47.63 47.98 -10.01
CA GLN A 335 47.55 49.42 -10.27
C GLN A 335 46.43 50.06 -9.45
N SER A 336 46.61 51.33 -9.08
CA SER A 336 45.62 52.09 -8.32
C SER A 336 44.30 52.33 -9.08
N ALA A 337 44.29 52.09 -10.39
CA ALA A 337 43.11 52.20 -11.25
C ALA A 337 42.38 50.86 -11.49
N ASP A 338 42.84 49.77 -10.87
CA ASP A 338 42.23 48.46 -11.08
C ASP A 338 40.80 48.41 -10.55
N THR A 339 39.94 47.73 -11.31
CA THR A 339 38.53 47.54 -10.98
C THR A 339 38.23 46.06 -10.75
N LEU A 340 37.63 45.71 -9.62
CA LEU A 340 37.15 44.34 -9.37
C LEU A 340 35.91 44.08 -10.24
N THR A 341 36.07 43.27 -11.28
CA THR A 341 34.96 42.87 -12.16
C THR A 341 34.42 41.50 -11.75
N LEU A 342 33.15 41.45 -11.38
CA LEU A 342 32.45 40.20 -11.07
C LEU A 342 31.69 39.70 -12.30
N ALA A 343 32.14 38.60 -12.90
CA ALA A 343 31.47 37.97 -14.04
C ALA A 343 30.49 36.89 -13.56
N ALA A 344 29.23 36.98 -13.99
CA ALA A 344 28.22 35.96 -13.73
C ALA A 344 28.53 34.66 -14.50
N GLY A 345 28.58 33.53 -13.78
CA GLY A 345 28.63 32.19 -14.38
C GLY A 345 27.24 31.68 -14.76
N ALA A 346 27.16 30.53 -15.44
CA ALA A 346 25.90 30.00 -16.00
C ALA A 346 24.75 29.81 -14.97
N ASN A 347 25.04 29.62 -13.68
CA ASN A 347 24.06 29.32 -12.63
C ASN A 347 23.95 30.40 -11.55
N LEU A 348 24.57 31.56 -11.76
CA LEU A 348 24.64 32.65 -10.79
C LEU A 348 24.33 33.97 -11.49
N SER A 349 23.32 34.71 -11.04
CA SER A 349 23.14 36.12 -11.42
C SER A 349 23.85 37.03 -10.42
N ILE A 350 24.53 38.04 -10.95
CA ILE A 350 25.17 39.09 -10.19
C ILE A 350 24.49 40.40 -10.57
N THR A 351 23.91 41.09 -9.60
CA THR A 351 23.22 42.38 -9.81
C THR A 351 23.82 43.42 -8.90
N THR A 352 24.06 44.62 -9.42
CA THR A 352 24.48 45.78 -8.62
C THR A 352 23.34 46.77 -8.47
N ASP A 353 23.23 47.38 -7.31
CA ASP A 353 22.36 48.53 -7.07
C ASP A 353 23.20 49.72 -6.58
N PRO A 354 23.47 50.71 -7.44
CA PRO A 354 24.27 51.89 -7.08
C PRO A 354 23.50 52.89 -6.19
N ALA A 355 22.18 52.74 -6.00
CA ALA A 355 21.42 53.60 -5.09
C ALA A 355 21.54 53.13 -3.63
N SER A 356 21.71 51.83 -3.42
CA SER A 356 21.93 51.22 -2.09
C SER A 356 23.37 50.77 -1.85
N ASP A 357 24.27 50.97 -2.81
CA ASP A 357 25.67 50.51 -2.78
C ASP A 357 25.80 48.99 -2.53
N THR A 358 24.89 48.18 -3.10
CA THR A 358 24.86 46.72 -2.87
C THR A 358 25.23 45.90 -4.11
N VAL A 359 25.83 44.73 -3.87
CA VAL A 359 26.04 43.66 -4.86
C VAL A 359 25.28 42.43 -4.39
N THR A 360 24.31 41.99 -5.19
CA THR A 360 23.49 40.80 -4.90
C THR A 360 23.97 39.63 -5.75
N LEU A 361 24.26 38.51 -5.08
CA LEU A 361 24.59 37.23 -5.70
C LEU A 361 23.39 36.28 -5.52
N ALA A 362 22.71 35.93 -6.60
CA ALA A 362 21.55 35.04 -6.56
C ALA A 362 21.78 33.80 -7.44
N VAL A 363 21.45 32.63 -6.91
CA VAL A 363 21.59 31.37 -7.64
C VAL A 363 20.40 31.20 -8.58
N THR A 364 20.65 31.30 -9.88
CA THR A 364 19.62 31.20 -10.92
C THR A 364 19.35 29.76 -11.35
N GLY A 365 20.29 28.85 -11.07
CA GLY A 365 20.18 27.43 -11.45
C GLY A 365 19.17 26.59 -10.65
N LEU A 366 18.72 27.03 -9.47
CA LEU A 366 17.79 26.23 -8.64
C LEU A 366 16.34 26.22 -9.18
N ALA A 367 15.95 27.22 -9.97
CA ALA A 367 14.58 27.30 -10.50
C ALA A 367 14.26 26.17 -11.49
N GLY A 368 15.25 25.68 -12.24
CA GLY A 368 15.07 24.55 -13.15
C GLY A 368 14.91 23.21 -12.42
N VAL A 369 15.58 23.02 -11.29
CA VAL A 369 15.59 21.76 -10.53
C VAL A 369 14.30 21.58 -9.73
N ALA A 370 13.76 22.65 -9.17
CA ALA A 370 12.49 22.63 -8.43
C ALA A 370 11.26 22.46 -9.35
N ALA A 371 11.34 22.87 -10.62
CA ALA A 371 10.24 22.79 -11.57
C ALA A 371 10.25 21.55 -12.47
N SER A 372 11.43 20.95 -12.74
CA SER A 372 11.56 19.81 -13.66
C SER A 372 11.70 18.44 -12.97
N GLY A 373 12.05 18.40 -11.68
CA GLY A 373 12.39 17.15 -10.99
C GLY A 373 13.64 16.43 -11.55
N ALA A 374 14.38 17.06 -12.47
CA ALA A 374 15.55 16.46 -13.11
C ALA A 374 16.81 16.76 -12.27
N TYR A 375 17.12 15.86 -11.35
CA TYR A 375 18.31 15.92 -10.48
C TYR A 375 19.54 15.26 -11.12
N GLY A 376 19.83 15.60 -12.38
CA GLY A 376 20.91 14.97 -13.16
C GLY A 376 22.33 15.26 -12.66
N ASP A 377 22.50 16.22 -11.74
CA ASP A 377 23.79 16.63 -11.19
C ASP A 377 24.19 15.87 -9.90
N LEU A 378 23.30 15.04 -9.35
CA LEU A 378 23.54 14.30 -8.10
C LEU A 378 23.92 12.84 -8.39
N SER A 379 25.23 12.62 -8.56
CA SER A 379 25.80 11.27 -8.65
C SER A 379 25.69 10.56 -7.30
N GLY A 380 24.66 9.73 -7.11
CA GLY A 380 24.53 8.86 -5.94
C GLY A 380 23.15 8.73 -5.29
N ARG A 381 22.06 9.11 -5.96
CA ARG A 381 20.70 8.87 -5.41
C ARG A 381 20.18 7.48 -5.74
N PRO A 382 19.35 6.86 -4.87
CA PRO A 382 18.59 5.68 -5.24
C PRO A 382 17.72 6.02 -6.44
N SER A 383 17.71 5.21 -7.50
CA SER A 383 16.83 5.45 -8.65
C SER A 383 15.38 5.20 -8.22
N LEU A 384 14.71 6.23 -7.71
CA LEU A 384 13.26 6.23 -7.62
C LEU A 384 12.79 6.34 -9.08
N GLY A 385 12.24 5.25 -9.61
CA GLY A 385 11.94 5.08 -11.05
C GLY A 385 11.05 6.19 -11.63
N THR A 386 10.68 6.07 -12.91
CA THR A 386 9.91 7.08 -13.68
C THR A 386 8.65 7.65 -13.00
N ALA A 387 8.16 6.97 -11.96
CA ALA A 387 7.18 7.47 -11.02
C ALA A 387 7.54 8.82 -10.33
N ALA A 388 8.81 9.07 -10.02
CA ALA A 388 9.21 10.26 -9.25
C ALA A 388 9.02 11.60 -10.00
N ALA A 389 8.69 11.56 -11.30
CA ALA A 389 8.44 12.73 -12.14
C ALA A 389 6.94 13.05 -12.35
N LEU A 390 6.03 12.22 -11.83
CA LEU A 390 4.59 12.36 -12.02
C LEU A 390 3.93 12.79 -10.71
N ASP A 391 3.00 13.74 -10.78
CA ASP A 391 2.24 14.20 -9.62
C ASP A 391 1.39 13.07 -9.01
N THR A 392 1.06 13.18 -7.72
CA THR A 392 0.10 12.26 -7.09
C THR A 392 -1.34 12.66 -7.43
N GLY A 393 -2.18 11.68 -7.73
CA GLY A 393 -3.57 11.91 -8.12
C GLY A 393 -4.17 10.77 -8.94
N VAL A 394 -5.37 10.99 -9.47
CA VAL A 394 -6.14 9.98 -10.24
C VAL A 394 -6.29 10.33 -11.72
N SER A 395 -5.66 11.41 -12.18
CA SER A 395 -5.69 11.83 -13.59
C SER A 395 -4.66 11.05 -14.42
N ALA A 396 -4.78 11.12 -15.75
CA ALA A 396 -3.78 10.55 -16.65
C ALA A 396 -2.42 11.24 -16.43
N GLY A 397 -1.35 10.45 -16.29
CA GLY A 397 -0.03 11.00 -15.96
C GLY A 397 0.15 11.35 -14.47
N GLN A 398 -0.68 10.79 -13.59
CA GLN A 398 -0.51 10.90 -12.14
C GLN A 398 -0.37 9.52 -11.50
N ILE A 399 0.18 9.50 -10.29
CA ILE A 399 0.36 8.28 -9.49
C ILE A 399 -0.76 8.22 -8.44
N PRO A 400 -1.62 7.19 -8.49
CA PRO A 400 -2.59 6.95 -7.44
C PRO A 400 -1.88 6.60 -6.13
N VAL A 401 -2.17 7.35 -5.07
CA VAL A 401 -1.63 7.09 -3.73
C VAL A 401 -2.56 6.13 -3.00
N LEU A 402 -1.97 5.14 -2.35
CA LEU A 402 -2.68 4.25 -1.44
C LEU A 402 -2.62 4.84 -0.03
N ASP A 403 -3.76 5.21 0.55
CA ASP A 403 -3.85 5.67 1.93
C ASP A 403 -4.50 4.61 2.83
N ALA A 404 -4.75 4.95 4.11
CA ALA A 404 -5.38 4.05 5.07
C ALA A 404 -6.82 3.64 4.70
N THR A 405 -7.45 4.34 3.74
CA THR A 405 -8.80 4.05 3.21
C THR A 405 -8.78 3.22 1.92
N GLY A 406 -7.60 3.00 1.32
CA GLY A 406 -7.38 2.09 0.20
C GLY A 406 -7.08 2.81 -1.13
N LEU A 407 -7.42 2.16 -2.24
CA LEU A 407 -7.28 2.77 -3.57
C LEU A 407 -8.36 3.85 -3.77
N PRO A 408 -8.01 5.05 -4.24
CA PRO A 408 -9.00 6.05 -4.61
C PRO A 408 -9.84 5.56 -5.81
N ALA A 409 -10.94 6.26 -6.09
CA ALA A 409 -11.79 5.92 -7.23
C ALA A 409 -11.01 6.07 -8.54
N LEU A 410 -10.74 4.94 -9.20
CA LEU A 410 -9.95 4.85 -10.42
C LEU A 410 -10.76 4.23 -11.56
N ASN A 411 -10.53 4.73 -12.78
CA ASN A 411 -11.06 4.09 -13.98
C ASN A 411 -10.23 2.83 -14.28
N ALA A 412 -10.73 1.68 -13.83
CA ALA A 412 -10.07 0.38 -14.02
C ALA A 412 -10.41 -0.29 -15.37
N SER A 413 -10.87 0.44 -16.40
CA SER A 413 -11.25 -0.16 -17.70
C SER A 413 -10.10 -0.90 -18.39
N ARG A 414 -8.85 -0.51 -18.11
CA ARG A 414 -7.63 -1.15 -18.64
C ARG A 414 -7.05 -2.22 -17.71
N LEU A 415 -7.68 -2.49 -16.58
CA LEU A 415 -7.27 -3.55 -15.66
C LEU A 415 -7.90 -4.87 -16.13
N THR A 416 -7.30 -5.46 -17.17
CA THR A 416 -7.91 -6.53 -17.98
C THR A 416 -7.78 -7.93 -17.39
N SER A 417 -7.03 -8.11 -16.30
CA SER A 417 -6.77 -9.43 -15.68
C SER A 417 -7.50 -9.65 -14.36
N LEU A 418 -8.54 -8.85 -14.06
CA LEU A 418 -9.47 -9.21 -12.98
C LEU A 418 -10.40 -10.33 -13.46
N ASN A 419 -10.23 -11.53 -12.91
CA ASN A 419 -11.22 -12.60 -13.01
C ASN A 419 -12.14 -12.59 -11.77
N ALA A 420 -13.29 -13.28 -11.85
CA ALA A 420 -14.25 -13.33 -10.75
C ALA A 420 -13.67 -13.96 -9.47
N SER A 421 -12.69 -14.88 -9.58
CA SER A 421 -12.00 -15.48 -8.43
C SER A 421 -11.10 -14.51 -7.66
N ASN A 422 -10.71 -13.39 -8.26
CA ASN A 422 -9.90 -12.35 -7.61
C ASN A 422 -10.76 -11.37 -6.76
N LEU A 423 -12.09 -11.50 -6.79
CA LEU A 423 -13.02 -10.74 -5.95
C LEU A 423 -13.38 -11.58 -4.70
N SER A 424 -12.57 -11.47 -3.65
CA SER A 424 -12.77 -12.20 -2.39
C SER A 424 -13.95 -11.67 -1.55
N SER A 425 -14.30 -10.39 -1.71
CA SER A 425 -15.40 -9.71 -1.04
C SER A 425 -15.73 -8.40 -1.77
N GLY A 426 -16.88 -7.79 -1.45
CA GLY A 426 -17.32 -6.51 -2.02
C GLY A 426 -18.56 -6.64 -2.90
N VAL A 427 -19.12 -5.50 -3.31
CA VAL A 427 -20.30 -5.44 -4.17
C VAL A 427 -19.87 -5.03 -5.58
N VAL A 428 -20.18 -5.85 -6.58
CA VAL A 428 -20.08 -5.44 -7.98
C VAL A 428 -21.40 -4.78 -8.37
N PRO A 429 -21.40 -3.49 -8.77
CA PRO A 429 -22.63 -2.83 -9.23
C PRO A 429 -23.23 -3.61 -10.40
N VAL A 430 -24.54 -3.82 -10.38
CA VAL A 430 -25.22 -4.74 -11.32
C VAL A 430 -25.06 -4.34 -12.79
N ALA A 431 -24.90 -3.03 -13.04
CA ALA A 431 -24.58 -2.46 -14.36
C ALA A 431 -23.22 -2.88 -14.92
N ARG A 432 -22.33 -3.45 -14.09
CA ARG A 432 -21.00 -3.93 -14.48
C ARG A 432 -20.97 -5.43 -14.76
N MET A 433 -22.04 -6.16 -14.43
CA MET A 433 -22.15 -7.61 -14.64
C MET A 433 -22.70 -7.96 -16.03
N GLY A 434 -23.48 -7.08 -16.63
CA GLY A 434 -24.12 -7.30 -17.92
C GLY A 434 -24.94 -6.10 -18.35
N THR A 435 -25.54 -6.18 -19.53
CA THR A 435 -26.42 -5.14 -20.08
C THR A 435 -27.89 -5.42 -19.70
N GLY A 436 -28.69 -4.36 -19.63
CA GLY A 436 -30.07 -4.42 -19.15
C GLY A 436 -30.21 -4.15 -17.65
N SER A 437 -31.43 -4.24 -17.13
CA SER A 437 -31.74 -3.96 -15.72
C SER A 437 -32.02 -5.26 -14.98
N ALA A 438 -31.28 -5.51 -13.91
CA ALA A 438 -31.57 -6.60 -12.99
C ALA A 438 -32.79 -6.27 -12.12
N ASP A 439 -33.66 -7.24 -11.93
CA ASP A 439 -34.76 -7.23 -10.97
C ASP A 439 -35.08 -8.67 -10.54
N ALA A 440 -36.06 -8.83 -9.65
CA ALA A 440 -36.46 -10.14 -9.12
C ALA A 440 -37.07 -11.09 -10.17
N ALA A 441 -37.41 -10.61 -11.36
CA ALA A 441 -38.03 -11.40 -12.43
C ALA A 441 -37.03 -11.75 -13.56
N LYS A 442 -35.75 -11.36 -13.43
CA LYS A 442 -34.74 -11.52 -14.47
C LYS A 442 -33.50 -12.27 -13.98
N PHE A 443 -32.86 -12.99 -14.89
CA PHE A 443 -31.58 -13.67 -14.67
C PHE A 443 -30.54 -13.19 -15.70
N LEU A 444 -29.26 -13.24 -15.35
CA LEU A 444 -28.16 -12.93 -16.28
C LEU A 444 -27.90 -14.15 -17.17
N ARG A 445 -28.08 -13.99 -18.48
CA ARG A 445 -27.81 -15.03 -19.48
C ARG A 445 -26.32 -15.09 -19.84
N GLY A 446 -25.90 -16.18 -20.48
CA GLY A 446 -24.51 -16.37 -20.94
C GLY A 446 -24.04 -15.40 -22.03
N ASP A 447 -24.97 -14.64 -22.65
CA ASP A 447 -24.66 -13.54 -23.58
C ASP A 447 -24.43 -12.20 -22.85
N GLY A 448 -24.46 -12.20 -21.51
CA GLY A 448 -24.24 -11.00 -20.70
C GLY A 448 -25.44 -10.06 -20.64
N VAL A 449 -26.65 -10.53 -20.93
CA VAL A 449 -27.89 -9.72 -20.89
C VAL A 449 -28.83 -10.22 -19.78
N TRP A 450 -29.39 -9.30 -19.00
CA TRP A 450 -30.45 -9.60 -18.03
C TRP A 450 -31.78 -9.86 -18.75
N ALA A 451 -32.34 -11.07 -18.63
CA ALA A 451 -33.54 -11.51 -19.33
C ALA A 451 -34.63 -12.05 -18.38
N ALA A 452 -35.90 -11.90 -18.75
CA ALA A 452 -37.04 -12.31 -17.93
C ALA A 452 -37.20 -13.84 -17.84
N LEU A 453 -37.77 -14.31 -16.74
CA LEU A 453 -38.22 -15.70 -16.60
C LEU A 453 -39.37 -16.00 -17.59
N PRO A 454 -39.36 -17.14 -18.30
CA PRO A 454 -40.45 -17.51 -19.21
C PRO A 454 -41.77 -17.82 -18.46
N SER A 455 -42.91 -17.38 -19.01
CA SER A 455 -44.27 -17.51 -18.43
C SER A 455 -44.86 -18.93 -18.61
N PRO A 456 -45.65 -19.49 -17.64
CA PRO A 456 -46.06 -20.89 -17.67
C PRO A 456 -47.24 -21.12 -18.61
N SER A 457 -46.96 -21.66 -19.80
CA SER A 457 -47.97 -22.29 -20.68
C SER A 457 -48.15 -23.79 -20.38
N ALA A 458 -47.54 -24.29 -19.30
CA ALA A 458 -47.50 -25.70 -18.93
C ALA A 458 -48.48 -26.01 -17.79
N TYR A 459 -49.00 -27.24 -17.76
CA TYR A 459 -49.74 -27.77 -16.61
C TYR A 459 -48.88 -27.68 -15.34
N GLU A 460 -49.39 -27.02 -14.30
CA GLU A 460 -48.76 -26.99 -12.98
C GLU A 460 -49.27 -28.15 -12.13
N PHE A 461 -48.39 -28.71 -11.30
CA PHE A 461 -48.74 -29.73 -10.34
C PHE A 461 -49.59 -29.13 -9.21
N VAL A 462 -50.69 -29.81 -8.86
CA VAL A 462 -51.61 -29.39 -7.79
C VAL A 462 -51.40 -30.25 -6.55
N GLN A 463 -51.55 -31.57 -6.69
CA GLN A 463 -51.44 -32.51 -5.58
C GLN A 463 -51.24 -33.95 -6.06
N ALA A 464 -50.75 -34.81 -5.18
CA ALA A 464 -50.75 -36.26 -5.35
C ALA A 464 -51.70 -36.88 -4.31
N VAL A 465 -52.60 -37.75 -4.76
CA VAL A 465 -53.56 -38.44 -3.90
C VAL A 465 -53.30 -39.94 -3.97
N SER A 466 -52.71 -40.48 -2.92
CA SER A 466 -52.50 -41.92 -2.77
C SER A 466 -53.72 -42.57 -2.14
N PHE A 467 -54.15 -43.69 -2.68
CA PHE A 467 -55.28 -44.47 -2.20
C PHE A 467 -54.88 -45.95 -2.14
N SER A 468 -55.39 -46.68 -1.16
CA SER A 468 -55.06 -48.09 -0.96
C SER A 468 -56.24 -48.84 -0.38
N GLY A 469 -56.62 -49.95 -1.01
CA GLY A 469 -57.72 -50.79 -0.56
C GLY A 469 -59.10 -50.12 -0.58
N VAL A 470 -59.31 -49.10 -1.41
CA VAL A 470 -60.59 -48.34 -1.47
C VAL A 470 -61.42 -48.76 -2.69
N THR A 471 -62.74 -48.61 -2.65
CA THR A 471 -63.59 -48.83 -3.84
C THR A 471 -63.86 -47.55 -4.63
N GLN A 472 -63.63 -46.39 -4.00
CA GLN A 472 -63.75 -45.06 -4.59
C GLN A 472 -62.90 -44.04 -3.83
N PHE A 473 -62.52 -42.94 -4.49
CA PHE A 473 -61.94 -41.76 -3.86
C PHE A 473 -62.32 -40.48 -4.63
N ASP A 474 -62.27 -39.33 -3.94
CA ASP A 474 -62.75 -38.05 -4.47
C ASP A 474 -61.61 -37.03 -4.55
N ILE A 475 -61.53 -36.30 -5.67
CA ILE A 475 -60.78 -35.06 -5.80
C ILE A 475 -61.78 -33.91 -5.75
N ILE A 476 -61.71 -33.08 -4.72
CA ILE A 476 -62.64 -31.97 -4.47
C ILE A 476 -61.94 -30.61 -4.62
N ASN A 477 -62.70 -29.51 -4.58
CA ASN A 477 -62.19 -28.13 -4.68
C ASN A 477 -61.49 -27.81 -6.01
N LEU A 478 -62.00 -28.34 -7.12
CA LEU A 478 -61.53 -27.96 -8.45
C LEU A 478 -61.90 -26.49 -8.72
N ALA A 479 -60.92 -25.69 -9.10
CA ALA A 479 -61.09 -24.26 -9.34
C ALA A 479 -61.68 -24.00 -10.74
N VAL A 480 -62.68 -23.12 -10.80
CA VAL A 480 -63.27 -22.66 -12.06
C VAL A 480 -62.22 -21.91 -12.90
N GLY A 481 -62.27 -22.09 -14.22
CA GLY A 481 -61.36 -21.42 -15.17
C GLY A 481 -60.05 -22.18 -15.44
N TYR A 482 -59.94 -23.43 -14.98
CA TYR A 482 -58.81 -24.31 -15.23
C TYR A 482 -59.25 -25.55 -16.01
N ASP A 483 -58.32 -26.08 -16.81
CA ASP A 483 -58.39 -27.45 -17.29
C ASP A 483 -57.56 -28.33 -16.35
N TYR A 484 -58.05 -29.53 -16.05
CA TYR A 484 -57.41 -30.46 -15.14
C TYR A 484 -56.99 -31.75 -15.85
N GLU A 485 -55.81 -32.25 -15.51
CA GLU A 485 -55.32 -33.57 -15.88
C GLU A 485 -55.08 -34.39 -14.61
N PHE A 486 -55.60 -35.61 -14.60
CA PHE A 486 -55.48 -36.59 -13.53
C PHE A 486 -54.70 -37.78 -14.10
N ALA A 487 -53.44 -37.89 -13.72
CA ALA A 487 -52.55 -38.97 -14.15
C ALA A 487 -52.42 -40.00 -13.03
N PHE A 488 -52.70 -41.25 -13.35
CA PHE A 488 -52.65 -42.35 -12.40
C PHE A 488 -51.37 -43.14 -12.61
N ASP A 489 -50.66 -43.37 -11.52
CA ASP A 489 -49.47 -44.19 -11.45
C ASP A 489 -49.69 -45.37 -10.51
N ASP A 490 -49.12 -46.52 -10.87
CA ASP A 490 -49.24 -47.79 -10.14
C ASP A 490 -50.69 -48.16 -9.75
N LEU A 491 -51.65 -47.88 -10.62
CA LEU A 491 -53.06 -48.25 -10.40
C LEU A 491 -53.20 -49.78 -10.48
N VAL A 492 -53.56 -50.40 -9.36
CA VAL A 492 -53.85 -51.82 -9.20
C VAL A 492 -55.30 -51.97 -8.73
N GLY A 493 -56.09 -52.82 -9.40
CA GLY A 493 -57.50 -53.07 -9.06
C GLY A 493 -57.87 -54.56 -9.09
N GLY A 494 -59.11 -54.88 -8.73
CA GLY A 494 -59.64 -56.25 -8.76
C GLY A 494 -59.86 -56.79 -10.19
N ALA A 495 -59.92 -58.12 -10.31
CA ALA A 495 -60.08 -58.80 -11.59
C ALA A 495 -61.36 -58.35 -12.32
N TYR A 496 -61.23 -57.90 -13.57
CA TYR A 496 -62.31 -57.43 -14.45
C TYR A 496 -62.99 -56.12 -14.04
N ASP A 497 -62.38 -55.33 -13.15
CA ASP A 497 -62.87 -54.00 -12.80
C ASP A 497 -62.27 -52.91 -13.69
N GLY A 498 -63.09 -51.92 -14.04
CA GLY A 498 -62.66 -50.67 -14.65
C GLY A 498 -62.65 -49.53 -13.64
N LEU A 499 -61.69 -48.61 -13.75
CA LEU A 499 -61.77 -47.30 -13.07
C LEU A 499 -62.71 -46.39 -13.85
N TYR A 500 -63.74 -45.82 -13.22
CA TYR A 500 -64.67 -44.86 -13.82
C TYR A 500 -64.68 -43.54 -13.07
N ALA A 501 -65.10 -42.47 -13.74
CA ALA A 501 -65.25 -41.15 -13.13
C ALA A 501 -66.69 -40.65 -13.13
N ARG A 502 -67.07 -39.97 -12.05
CA ARG A 502 -68.26 -39.11 -12.00
C ARG A 502 -67.83 -37.69 -11.65
N LEU A 503 -68.33 -36.74 -12.43
CA LEU A 503 -68.16 -35.33 -12.20
C LEU A 503 -69.15 -34.87 -11.12
N GLY A 504 -68.63 -34.07 -10.19
CA GLY A 504 -69.33 -33.61 -9.01
C GLY A 504 -69.56 -32.11 -9.01
N THR A 505 -70.68 -31.72 -8.42
CA THR A 505 -71.08 -30.34 -8.12
C THR A 505 -71.08 -30.12 -6.62
N ASN A 506 -70.74 -28.91 -6.16
CA ASN A 506 -70.71 -28.55 -4.73
C ASN A 506 -69.84 -29.47 -3.86
N ASN A 507 -68.80 -30.06 -4.46
CA ASN A 507 -67.77 -30.93 -3.87
C ASN A 507 -68.25 -32.29 -3.34
N THR A 508 -69.55 -32.49 -3.18
CA THR A 508 -70.10 -33.67 -2.48
C THR A 508 -71.16 -34.42 -3.30
N THR A 509 -71.70 -33.80 -4.36
CA THR A 509 -72.77 -34.38 -5.17
C THR A 509 -72.24 -34.84 -6.52
N PHE A 510 -72.20 -36.15 -6.77
CA PHE A 510 -71.67 -36.74 -8.01
C PHE A 510 -72.80 -37.24 -8.89
N SER A 511 -72.92 -36.71 -10.13
CA SER A 511 -74.01 -37.07 -11.03
C SER A 511 -73.79 -38.46 -11.64
N SER A 512 -74.85 -39.27 -11.68
CA SER A 512 -74.93 -40.54 -12.43
C SER A 512 -75.66 -40.39 -13.78
N SER A 513 -75.80 -39.16 -14.26
CA SER A 513 -76.51 -38.83 -15.51
C SER A 513 -75.93 -37.58 -16.18
N GLY A 514 -76.33 -37.35 -17.43
CA GLY A 514 -75.92 -36.21 -18.23
C GLY A 514 -74.63 -36.42 -19.01
N TYR A 515 -74.04 -37.63 -18.97
CA TYR A 515 -72.86 -37.96 -19.76
C TYR A 515 -73.27 -38.47 -21.13
N TYR A 516 -72.48 -38.10 -22.14
CA TYR A 516 -72.55 -38.65 -23.46
C TYR A 516 -71.13 -39.07 -23.84
N THR A 517 -70.88 -40.37 -23.83
CA THR A 517 -69.55 -40.95 -24.04
C THR A 517 -69.48 -41.59 -25.43
N GLN A 518 -68.37 -41.35 -26.11
CA GLN A 518 -67.99 -42.02 -27.34
C GLN A 518 -66.70 -42.82 -27.11
N TYR A 519 -66.69 -44.04 -27.62
CA TYR A 519 -65.48 -44.84 -27.72
C TYR A 519 -64.72 -44.44 -28.99
N VAL A 520 -63.55 -43.83 -28.81
CA VAL A 520 -62.75 -43.20 -29.89
C VAL A 520 -61.72 -44.19 -30.47
N GLY A 521 -61.66 -45.41 -29.91
CA GLY A 521 -60.87 -46.52 -30.42
C GLY A 521 -59.98 -47.14 -29.36
N GLY A 522 -59.62 -48.39 -29.59
CA GLY A 522 -58.61 -49.08 -28.80
C GLY A 522 -58.12 -50.33 -29.49
N GLN A 523 -56.86 -50.66 -29.24
CA GLN A 523 -56.16 -51.78 -29.88
C GLN A 523 -55.97 -52.84 -28.80
N SER A 524 -56.58 -54.02 -28.97
CA SER A 524 -56.44 -55.12 -28.02
C SER A 524 -55.26 -56.04 -28.36
N ASN A 525 -54.74 -56.04 -29.59
CA ASN A 525 -53.64 -56.91 -30.00
C ASN A 525 -52.97 -56.35 -31.28
N PRO A 526 -51.63 -56.40 -31.46
CA PRO A 526 -50.99 -56.02 -32.72
C PRO A 526 -51.52 -56.75 -33.97
N ASN A 527 -52.21 -57.89 -33.82
CA ASN A 527 -52.82 -58.66 -34.91
C ASN A 527 -54.35 -58.53 -35.04
N ALA A 528 -55.02 -57.66 -34.25
CA ALA A 528 -56.47 -57.46 -34.35
C ALA A 528 -56.84 -56.38 -35.37
N ALA A 529 -57.98 -56.55 -36.06
CA ALA A 529 -58.51 -55.58 -37.02
C ALA A 529 -58.76 -54.19 -36.39
N ALA A 530 -58.74 -53.16 -37.25
CA ALA A 530 -58.81 -51.74 -36.90
C ALA A 530 -59.94 -51.39 -35.89
N PRO A 531 -59.74 -50.38 -35.02
CA PRO A 531 -60.67 -50.04 -33.95
C PRO A 531 -62.07 -49.69 -34.50
N SER A 532 -63.13 -50.24 -33.90
CA SER A 532 -64.50 -49.83 -34.21
C SER A 532 -64.80 -48.50 -33.51
N TRP A 533 -65.12 -47.48 -34.30
CA TRP A 533 -65.65 -46.21 -33.80
C TRP A 533 -67.11 -46.42 -33.41
N GLY A 534 -67.40 -46.38 -32.10
CA GLY A 534 -68.79 -46.42 -31.64
C GLY A 534 -69.48 -45.08 -31.90
N SER A 535 -70.77 -45.08 -32.25
CA SER A 535 -71.61 -43.89 -32.18
C SER A 535 -71.86 -43.56 -30.70
N GLY A 536 -71.62 -42.31 -30.29
CA GLY A 536 -71.78 -41.88 -28.90
C GLY A 536 -73.17 -42.22 -28.34
N SER A 537 -73.22 -42.57 -27.05
CA SER A 537 -74.46 -42.96 -26.37
C SER A 537 -74.55 -42.31 -25.00
N ALA A 538 -75.78 -42.12 -24.51
CA ALA A 538 -76.00 -41.63 -23.15
C ALA A 538 -75.39 -42.63 -22.13
N SER A 539 -74.59 -42.13 -21.19
CA SER A 539 -73.93 -42.94 -20.17
C SER A 539 -74.24 -42.41 -18.76
N ALA A 540 -74.10 -43.28 -17.76
CA ALA A 540 -74.28 -42.92 -16.37
C ALA A 540 -73.02 -42.25 -15.75
N GLU A 541 -71.94 -42.16 -16.52
CA GLU A 541 -70.60 -41.84 -16.02
C GLU A 541 -69.71 -41.25 -17.12
N ALA A 542 -68.66 -40.52 -16.70
CA ALA A 542 -67.57 -40.09 -17.56
C ALA A 542 -66.66 -41.30 -17.78
N GLY A 543 -66.78 -41.93 -18.95
CA GLY A 543 -66.08 -43.17 -19.27
C GLY A 543 -64.58 -43.03 -19.12
N ILE A 544 -64.00 -43.82 -18.21
CA ILE A 544 -62.60 -44.19 -18.19
C ILE A 544 -62.63 -45.71 -18.35
N PHE A 545 -61.97 -46.26 -19.38
CA PHE A 545 -61.92 -47.71 -19.58
C PHE A 545 -60.50 -48.18 -19.32
N ALA A 546 -60.06 -48.11 -18.06
CA ALA A 546 -58.87 -48.79 -17.60
C ALA A 546 -59.31 -50.14 -17.03
N GLY A 547 -59.58 -51.12 -17.89
CA GLY A 547 -59.94 -52.46 -17.44
C GLY A 547 -58.70 -53.16 -16.89
N VAL A 548 -58.75 -53.59 -15.62
CA VAL A 548 -57.80 -54.55 -15.06
C VAL A 548 -58.22 -55.93 -15.57
N PHE A 549 -57.95 -56.20 -16.85
CA PHE A 549 -58.33 -57.45 -17.48
C PHE A 549 -57.42 -58.57 -17.00
N ASN A 550 -58.05 -59.62 -16.49
CA ASN A 550 -57.51 -60.88 -15.97
C ASN A 550 -57.15 -60.86 -14.48
N ALA A 551 -57.44 -62.00 -13.84
CA ALA A 551 -57.33 -62.27 -12.41
C ALA A 551 -55.89 -62.38 -11.87
N GLU A 552 -54.96 -61.62 -12.45
CA GLU A 552 -53.56 -61.60 -12.06
C GLU A 552 -53.33 -60.32 -11.25
N ALA A 553 -53.43 -60.44 -9.92
CA ALA A 553 -53.08 -59.36 -9.01
C ALA A 553 -51.63 -58.91 -9.27
N GLY A 554 -51.41 -57.61 -9.55
CA GLY A 554 -50.07 -57.01 -9.62
C GLY A 554 -49.66 -56.35 -10.94
N VAL A 555 -50.59 -56.01 -11.83
CA VAL A 555 -50.26 -55.31 -13.08
C VAL A 555 -50.49 -53.79 -12.97
N SER A 556 -49.48 -52.96 -13.25
CA SER A 556 -49.62 -51.50 -13.25
C SER A 556 -50.25 -51.00 -14.56
N SER A 557 -51.24 -50.13 -14.44
CA SER A 557 -51.86 -49.44 -15.58
C SER A 557 -51.59 -47.94 -15.49
N TRP A 558 -51.20 -47.32 -16.60
CA TRP A 558 -51.17 -45.86 -16.70
C TRP A 558 -52.46 -45.38 -17.32
N CYS A 559 -53.22 -44.58 -16.59
CA CYS A 559 -54.39 -43.91 -17.13
C CYS A 559 -54.32 -42.41 -16.87
N ARG A 560 -54.86 -41.64 -17.83
CA ARG A 560 -55.00 -40.21 -17.74
C ARG A 560 -56.45 -39.86 -17.99
N PHE A 561 -57.01 -39.07 -17.10
CA PHE A 561 -58.32 -38.46 -17.26
C PHE A 561 -58.14 -36.96 -17.34
N PHE A 562 -58.81 -36.33 -18.29
CA PHE A 562 -58.80 -34.88 -18.43
C PHE A 562 -60.21 -34.34 -18.40
N VAL A 563 -60.35 -33.23 -17.70
CA VAL A 563 -61.58 -32.44 -17.66
C VAL A 563 -61.24 -31.05 -18.15
N ASN A 564 -61.80 -30.71 -19.30
CA ASN A 564 -61.69 -29.39 -19.88
C ASN A 564 -62.96 -28.63 -19.53
N ASP A 565 -62.79 -27.36 -19.17
CA ASP A 565 -63.90 -26.50 -18.71
C ASP A 565 -64.53 -26.95 -17.38
N VAL A 566 -63.80 -26.76 -16.28
CA VAL A 566 -64.36 -26.91 -14.91
C VAL A 566 -65.40 -25.81 -14.59
N GLY A 567 -65.62 -24.83 -15.48
CA GLY A 567 -66.60 -23.77 -15.32
C GLY A 567 -68.05 -24.18 -15.53
N ALA A 568 -68.96 -23.20 -15.48
CA ALA A 568 -70.41 -23.40 -15.58
C ALA A 568 -70.93 -23.54 -17.04
N SER A 569 -70.05 -23.85 -18.00
CA SER A 569 -70.48 -24.10 -19.40
C SER A 569 -71.51 -25.23 -19.46
N ARG A 570 -72.50 -25.16 -20.34
CA ARG A 570 -73.53 -26.22 -20.45
C ARG A 570 -72.97 -27.57 -20.91
N TYR A 571 -71.82 -27.54 -21.58
CA TYR A 571 -71.11 -28.70 -22.10
C TYR A 571 -69.67 -28.66 -21.61
N LYS A 572 -69.28 -29.64 -20.80
CA LYS A 572 -67.90 -29.82 -20.35
C LYS A 572 -67.29 -31.02 -21.04
N HIS A 573 -66.13 -30.84 -21.64
CA HIS A 573 -65.46 -31.92 -22.35
C HIS A 573 -64.61 -32.72 -21.37
N TYR A 574 -64.72 -34.04 -21.46
CA TYR A 574 -63.78 -34.92 -20.78
C TYR A 574 -63.24 -35.93 -21.76
N GLY A 575 -62.12 -36.51 -21.40
CA GLY A 575 -61.66 -37.72 -22.05
C GLY A 575 -60.71 -38.48 -21.17
N ALA A 576 -60.50 -39.71 -21.58
CA ALA A 576 -59.69 -40.68 -20.88
C ALA A 576 -58.81 -41.41 -21.87
N LYS A 577 -57.55 -41.60 -21.47
CA LYS A 577 -56.62 -42.49 -22.15
C LYS A 577 -56.12 -43.50 -21.14
N SER A 578 -56.27 -44.78 -21.45
CA SER A 578 -55.71 -45.86 -20.64
C SER A 578 -54.74 -46.67 -21.46
N LEU A 579 -53.66 -47.13 -20.83
CA LEU A 579 -52.74 -48.12 -21.34
C LEU A 579 -52.52 -49.17 -20.25
N TRP A 580 -52.69 -50.44 -20.61
CA TRP A 580 -52.39 -51.56 -19.75
C TRP A 580 -51.43 -52.53 -20.44
N GLN A 581 -50.54 -53.14 -19.66
CA GLN A 581 -49.48 -54.03 -20.11
C GLN A 581 -49.39 -55.23 -19.16
N ASN A 582 -49.64 -56.46 -19.63
CA ASN A 582 -49.45 -57.66 -18.79
C ASN A 582 -47.97 -57.79 -18.34
N PRO A 583 -47.66 -58.32 -17.13
CA PRO A 583 -46.28 -58.54 -16.66
C PRO A 583 -45.37 -59.36 -17.59
N SER A 584 -45.93 -60.18 -18.48
CA SER A 584 -45.18 -60.91 -19.52
C SER A 584 -44.83 -60.07 -20.77
N ASN A 585 -45.27 -58.80 -20.84
CA ASN A 585 -45.06 -57.86 -21.96
C ASN A 585 -45.57 -58.37 -23.33
N THR A 586 -46.49 -59.32 -23.34
CA THR A 586 -47.01 -59.95 -24.57
C THR A 586 -48.32 -59.33 -25.06
N TYR A 587 -49.00 -58.53 -24.23
CA TYR A 587 -50.29 -57.93 -24.54
C TYR A 587 -50.34 -56.49 -24.01
N VAL A 588 -50.46 -55.52 -24.92
CA VAL A 588 -50.67 -54.10 -24.62
C VAL A 588 -51.99 -53.71 -25.23
N CYS A 589 -52.94 -53.27 -24.39
CA CYS A 589 -54.17 -52.67 -24.88
C CYS A 589 -54.31 -51.22 -24.41
N GLY A 590 -54.78 -50.38 -25.32
CA GLY A 590 -55.05 -48.98 -25.04
C GLY A 590 -56.47 -48.62 -25.43
N HIS A 591 -57.18 -47.90 -24.57
CA HIS A 591 -58.53 -47.40 -24.83
C HIS A 591 -58.56 -45.88 -24.77
N ASN A 592 -59.18 -45.26 -25.76
CA ASN A 592 -59.45 -43.82 -25.79
C ASN A 592 -60.96 -43.59 -25.72
N MET A 593 -61.37 -42.78 -24.75
CA MET A 593 -62.75 -42.34 -24.60
C MET A 593 -62.79 -40.83 -24.58
N GLU A 594 -63.77 -40.27 -25.27
CA GLU A 594 -64.05 -38.84 -25.22
C GLU A 594 -65.54 -38.64 -25.08
N GLY A 595 -65.92 -37.55 -24.44
CA GLY A 595 -67.32 -37.25 -24.24
C GLY A 595 -67.53 -35.85 -23.73
N TYR A 596 -68.80 -35.54 -23.47
CA TYR A 596 -69.15 -34.33 -22.76
C TYR A 596 -70.18 -34.62 -21.68
N TRP A 597 -70.17 -33.78 -20.66
CA TRP A 597 -71.14 -33.78 -19.59
C TRP A 597 -72.08 -32.58 -19.73
N ARG A 598 -73.37 -32.86 -19.92
CA ARG A 598 -74.46 -31.88 -20.03
C ARG A 598 -75.00 -31.55 -18.64
N ASN A 599 -74.47 -30.48 -18.04
CA ASN A 599 -74.96 -29.94 -16.79
C ASN A 599 -74.71 -28.42 -16.78
N ALA A 600 -75.55 -27.62 -16.12
CA ALA A 600 -75.34 -26.17 -16.02
C ALA A 600 -74.41 -25.77 -14.86
N SER A 601 -74.25 -26.63 -13.85
CA SER A 601 -73.40 -26.37 -12.67
C SER A 601 -71.92 -26.55 -13.00
N ALA A 602 -71.04 -25.75 -12.37
CA ALA A 602 -69.60 -25.94 -12.48
C ALA A 602 -69.18 -27.32 -11.93
N ILE A 603 -68.14 -27.90 -12.54
CA ILE A 603 -67.50 -29.08 -11.95
C ILE A 603 -66.70 -28.57 -10.76
N THR A 604 -66.87 -29.16 -9.60
CA THR A 604 -66.06 -28.79 -8.43
C THR A 604 -65.40 -30.02 -7.79
N ALA A 605 -65.78 -31.22 -8.21
CA ALA A 605 -65.17 -32.47 -7.80
C ALA A 605 -65.17 -33.51 -8.92
N VAL A 606 -64.30 -34.51 -8.79
CA VAL A 606 -64.30 -35.73 -9.59
C VAL A 606 -64.18 -36.91 -8.63
N ARG A 607 -65.11 -37.85 -8.70
CA ARG A 607 -65.04 -39.14 -8.01
C ARG A 607 -64.51 -40.18 -8.96
N PHE A 608 -63.49 -40.90 -8.54
CA PHE A 608 -63.01 -42.10 -9.22
C PHE A 608 -63.44 -43.34 -8.44
N TYR A 609 -63.94 -44.37 -9.12
CA TYR A 609 -64.47 -45.58 -8.47
C TYR A 609 -64.33 -46.82 -9.34
N SER A 610 -64.39 -47.99 -8.70
CA SER A 610 -64.29 -49.30 -9.36
C SER A 610 -65.66 -49.75 -9.86
N SER A 611 -65.77 -50.20 -11.11
CA SER A 611 -67.06 -50.62 -11.69
C SER A 611 -67.63 -51.90 -11.09
N GLY A 612 -66.78 -52.86 -10.69
CA GLY A 612 -67.22 -54.11 -10.06
C GLY A 612 -67.26 -54.03 -8.54
N GLY A 613 -66.96 -52.87 -7.96
CA GLY A 613 -66.95 -52.66 -6.51
C GLY A 613 -65.77 -53.31 -5.78
N ASN A 614 -64.76 -53.82 -6.50
CA ASN A 614 -63.53 -54.30 -5.89
C ASN A 614 -62.64 -53.14 -5.42
N THR A 615 -61.68 -53.45 -4.55
CA THR A 615 -60.75 -52.46 -4.01
C THR A 615 -59.63 -52.14 -5.00
N MET A 616 -59.13 -50.91 -4.95
CA MET A 616 -58.03 -50.38 -5.76
C MET A 616 -56.98 -49.68 -4.90
N THR A 617 -55.74 -49.69 -5.41
CA THR A 617 -54.56 -49.05 -4.83
C THR A 617 -53.79 -48.33 -5.92
N GLY A 618 -53.21 -47.16 -5.62
CA GLY A 618 -52.39 -46.39 -6.56
C GLY A 618 -52.26 -44.93 -6.15
N THR A 619 -51.69 -44.11 -7.03
CA THR A 619 -51.55 -42.67 -6.83
C THR A 619 -52.12 -41.88 -8.00
N CYS A 620 -52.96 -40.89 -7.72
CA CYS A 620 -53.46 -39.92 -8.69
C CYS A 620 -52.70 -38.60 -8.56
N LEU A 621 -51.93 -38.24 -9.59
CA LEU A 621 -51.27 -36.95 -9.75
C LEU A 621 -52.23 -35.98 -10.44
N VAL A 622 -52.53 -34.86 -9.77
CA VAL A 622 -53.45 -33.84 -10.26
C VAL A 622 -52.64 -32.66 -10.77
N TYR A 623 -52.86 -32.31 -12.02
CA TYR A 623 -52.31 -31.13 -12.66
C TYR A 623 -53.43 -30.20 -13.10
N ARG A 624 -53.14 -28.91 -13.19
CA ARG A 624 -54.06 -27.93 -13.77
C ARG A 624 -53.33 -26.97 -14.69
N ARG A 625 -54.03 -26.41 -15.66
CA ARG A 625 -53.55 -25.26 -16.42
C ARG A 625 -54.61 -24.17 -16.42
N LYS A 626 -54.19 -22.91 -16.32
CA LYS A 626 -55.11 -21.79 -16.43
C LYS A 626 -55.60 -21.72 -17.87
N ARG A 627 -56.91 -21.69 -18.07
CA ARG A 627 -57.49 -21.52 -19.40
C ARG A 627 -57.24 -20.09 -19.85
N SER A 628 -56.65 -19.92 -21.03
CA SER A 628 -56.41 -18.63 -21.68
C SER A 628 -57.71 -17.98 -22.12
#